data_AF-A0A9R1AZI8-F1
#
_entry.id   AF-A0A9R1AZI8-F1
#
_cell.length_a   1.000
_cell.length_b   1.000
_cell.length_c   1.000
_cell.angle_alpha   90.00
_cell.angle_beta   90.00
_cell.angle_gamma   90.00
#
_symmetry.space_group_name_H-M   'P 1'
#
loop_
_entity.id
_entity.type
_entity.pdbx_description
1 polymer ?
#
loop_
_entity_poly.entity_id
_entity_poly.type
_entity_poly.pdbx_seq_one_letter_code
_entity_poly.pdbx_strand_id
1 'polypeptide(L)'
;MQTTSRLNHTCRRPNIRHKTAQRCNADNQTSCTTWLRGCFHSARPNRATYAKGQKTTQIAAIEVPEEYMGSVVELLGKRRGQMLDMEASGPEGTSLLKYKVPTRGLIGLRNAILTASRGRAILNTIFDSYGPWAGDISSRDQGSLVAFEGGSTTSYACVNAQERGILFVKPGQDIYKGQIVGIHQRPGDLALNVCKKKAATNVRSNKETTVVLDEPLSYSLDDCIEYIQEDELVEVTPESIRMSKNPKISKKKNN
;
A
#
# COMPACT_ATOMS: atom_id res chain seq x y z
N MET A 1 36.11 1.97 -52.36
CA MET A 1 34.75 2.50 -52.53
C MET A 1 33.79 1.60 -51.76
N GLN A 2 33.30 2.06 -50.60
CA GLN A 2 31.92 1.86 -50.12
C GLN A 2 31.80 2.51 -48.74
N THR A 3 30.93 3.51 -48.71
CA THR A 3 30.56 4.42 -47.63
C THR A 3 29.76 3.71 -46.54
N THR A 4 30.24 3.72 -45.30
CA THR A 4 29.46 3.34 -44.12
C THR A 4 28.56 4.51 -43.69
N SER A 5 27.26 4.44 -44.00
CA SER A 5 26.25 5.39 -43.53
C SER A 5 25.94 5.17 -42.05
N ARG A 6 26.34 6.13 -41.20
CA ARG A 6 25.90 6.20 -39.79
C ARG A 6 24.44 6.63 -39.73
N LEU A 7 23.55 5.76 -39.26
CA LEU A 7 22.19 6.11 -38.87
C LEU A 7 22.23 6.81 -37.49
N ASN A 8 22.13 8.14 -37.50
CA ASN A 8 21.95 8.96 -36.30
C ASN A 8 20.50 8.81 -35.80
N HIS A 9 20.26 7.87 -34.88
CA HIS A 9 19.05 7.89 -34.06
C HIS A 9 19.25 8.80 -32.84
N THR A 10 18.81 10.05 -32.97
CA THR A 10 18.71 10.98 -31.84
C THR A 10 17.66 10.50 -30.84
N CYS A 11 18.11 9.90 -29.74
CA CYS A 11 17.27 9.62 -28.59
C CYS A 11 16.90 10.94 -27.90
N ARG A 12 15.70 11.48 -28.18
CA ARG A 12 15.18 12.67 -27.49
C ARG A 12 14.93 12.31 -26.02
N ARG A 13 15.82 12.78 -25.13
CA ARG A 13 15.59 12.78 -23.69
C ARG A 13 14.31 13.56 -23.37
N PRO A 14 13.34 13.03 -22.59
CA PRO A 14 12.24 13.83 -22.09
C PRO A 14 12.77 14.87 -21.10
N ASN A 15 12.38 16.11 -21.34
CA ASN A 15 12.80 17.32 -20.65
C ASN A 15 12.27 17.31 -19.20
N ILE A 16 13.05 16.79 -18.25
CA ILE A 16 12.80 16.93 -16.82
C ILE A 16 13.18 18.38 -16.45
N ARG A 17 12.19 19.27 -16.46
CA ARG A 17 12.33 20.61 -15.90
C ARG A 17 12.51 20.50 -14.38
N HIS A 18 13.76 20.51 -13.92
CA HIS A 18 14.08 20.89 -12.55
C HIS A 18 13.60 22.33 -12.35
N LYS A 19 12.51 22.52 -11.60
CA LYS A 19 12.17 23.85 -11.09
C LYS A 19 13.18 24.19 -10.00
N THR A 20 14.09 25.09 -10.34
CA THR A 20 14.99 25.83 -9.47
C THR A 20 14.23 26.42 -8.28
N ALA A 21 14.80 26.24 -7.09
CA ALA A 21 14.35 26.84 -5.84
C ALA A 21 14.33 28.37 -5.95
N GLN A 22 13.16 28.98 -5.71
CA GLN A 22 13.07 30.41 -5.42
C GLN A 22 13.73 30.67 -4.06
N ARG A 23 14.74 31.56 -4.04
CA ARG A 23 15.34 32.10 -2.82
C ARG A 23 14.27 32.88 -2.03
N CYS A 24 14.02 32.50 -0.78
CA CYS A 24 13.34 33.36 0.17
C CYS A 24 14.32 34.38 0.72
N ASN A 25 13.95 35.67 0.68
CA ASN A 25 14.70 36.76 1.30
C ASN A 25 14.71 36.60 2.82
N ALA A 26 15.88 36.91 3.39
CA ALA A 26 16.20 36.77 4.79
C ALA A 26 15.76 38.02 5.57
N ASP A 27 14.53 38.05 6.09
CA ASP A 27 14.11 39.13 7.01
C ASP A 27 13.03 38.72 8.03
N ASN A 28 12.82 37.41 8.30
CA ASN A 28 12.00 37.01 9.43
C ASN A 28 12.51 35.72 10.10
N GLN A 29 13.36 35.92 11.12
CA GLN A 29 13.88 34.87 11.99
C GLN A 29 12.75 34.37 12.92
N THR A 30 11.96 33.38 12.49
CA THR A 30 11.18 32.55 13.45
C THR A 30 10.70 31.18 12.94
N SER A 31 11.07 30.73 11.74
CA SER A 31 10.74 29.35 11.31
C SER A 31 11.87 28.73 10.49
N CYS A 32 12.95 28.32 11.15
CA CYS A 32 14.09 27.69 10.50
C CYS A 32 14.43 26.35 11.16
N THR A 33 13.50 25.39 11.11
CA THR A 33 13.74 23.97 11.50
C THR A 33 13.05 22.96 10.57
N THR A 34 12.70 23.34 9.32
CA THR A 34 11.96 22.44 8.40
C THR A 34 12.72 22.12 7.12
N TRP A 35 14.00 21.78 7.23
CA TRP A 35 14.79 21.26 6.12
C TRP A 35 15.76 20.22 6.66
N LEU A 36 15.30 18.96 6.82
CA LEU A 36 16.14 17.74 6.91
C LEU A 36 15.35 16.42 7.08
N ARG A 37 14.04 16.37 6.85
CA ARG A 37 13.27 15.11 6.87
C ARG A 37 12.74 14.80 5.47
N GLY A 38 13.47 13.95 4.74
CA GLY A 38 13.03 13.44 3.45
C GLY A 38 11.83 12.50 3.60
N CYS A 39 10.62 13.04 3.66
CA CYS A 39 9.40 12.26 3.51
C CYS A 39 9.17 11.96 2.04
N PHE A 40 9.27 10.70 1.64
CA PHE A 40 8.90 10.27 0.30
C PHE A 40 7.42 9.89 0.30
N HIS A 41 6.65 10.45 -0.63
CA HIS A 41 5.26 10.06 -0.84
C HIS A 41 5.23 9.08 -2.01
N SER A 42 4.87 7.83 -1.75
CA SER A 42 4.54 6.88 -2.81
C SER A 42 3.03 6.88 -3.03
N ALA A 43 2.63 7.28 -4.23
CA ALA A 43 1.30 6.93 -4.73
C ALA A 43 1.30 5.44 -5.09
N ARG A 44 0.10 4.83 -5.14
CA ARG A 44 -0.03 3.46 -5.65
C ARG A 44 0.66 3.41 -7.02
N PRO A 45 1.63 2.53 -7.26
CA PRO A 45 2.45 2.57 -8.47
C PRO A 45 1.56 2.42 -9.71
N ASN A 46 1.20 3.57 -10.29
CA ASN A 46 0.37 3.62 -11.48
C ASN A 46 1.29 3.62 -12.70
N ARG A 47 1.54 2.38 -13.17
CA ARG A 47 1.70 1.95 -14.57
C ARG A 47 2.77 2.65 -15.43
N ALA A 48 3.81 1.90 -15.78
CA ALA A 48 4.49 2.10 -17.06
C ALA A 48 3.66 1.43 -18.16
N THR A 49 2.87 2.20 -18.92
CA THR A 49 2.24 1.72 -20.17
C THR A 49 3.19 1.93 -21.32
N TYR A 50 3.52 0.87 -22.05
CA TYR A 50 4.09 1.01 -23.38
C TYR A 50 2.98 1.39 -24.38
N ALA A 51 3.37 2.01 -25.50
CA ALA A 51 2.54 2.70 -26.49
C ALA A 51 1.38 1.90 -27.15
N LYS A 52 1.12 0.65 -26.73
CA LYS A 52 0.04 -0.23 -27.23
C LYS A 52 -0.85 -0.83 -26.13
N GLY A 53 -0.83 -0.30 -24.91
CA GLY A 53 -1.68 -0.84 -23.82
C GLY A 53 -1.26 -2.21 -23.28
N GLN A 54 -0.11 -2.72 -23.72
CA GLN A 54 0.47 -3.96 -23.23
C GLN A 54 1.00 -3.80 -21.80
N LYS A 55 0.88 -4.87 -21.02
CA LYS A 55 1.21 -4.95 -19.60
C LYS A 55 2.33 -5.94 -19.38
N THR A 56 3.19 -5.65 -18.41
CA THR A 56 4.27 -6.55 -18.04
C THR A 56 3.72 -7.80 -17.36
N THR A 57 4.19 -8.96 -17.83
CA THR A 57 3.96 -10.27 -17.23
C THR A 57 5.28 -10.82 -16.70
N GLN A 58 5.19 -11.59 -15.63
CA GLN A 58 6.34 -12.23 -14.96
C GLN A 58 6.05 -13.71 -14.78
N ILE A 59 7.11 -14.52 -14.76
CA ILE A 59 7.05 -15.92 -14.35
C ILE A 59 7.34 -15.97 -12.85
N ALA A 60 6.42 -16.56 -12.08
CA ALA A 60 6.55 -16.85 -10.67
C ALA A 60 6.80 -18.35 -10.49
N ALA A 61 7.96 -18.70 -9.94
CA ALA A 61 8.29 -20.04 -9.48
C ALA A 61 8.08 -20.12 -7.97
N ILE A 62 7.24 -21.05 -7.54
CA ILE A 62 6.75 -21.13 -6.16
C ILE A 62 6.94 -22.56 -5.65
N GLU A 63 7.74 -22.74 -4.60
CA GLU A 63 7.89 -24.03 -3.90
C GLU A 63 7.08 -23.99 -2.61
N VAL A 64 6.16 -24.94 -2.45
CA VAL A 64 5.23 -25.00 -1.31
C VAL A 64 4.99 -26.46 -0.93
N PRO A 65 4.90 -26.80 0.37
CA PRO A 65 4.45 -28.12 0.79
C PRO A 65 3.04 -28.44 0.30
N GLU A 66 2.75 -29.69 -0.05
CA GLU A 66 1.45 -30.10 -0.62
C GLU A 66 0.25 -29.69 0.25
N GLU A 67 0.42 -29.66 1.58
CA GLU A 67 -0.59 -29.22 2.56
C GLU A 67 -1.16 -27.81 2.27
N TYR A 68 -0.31 -26.88 1.81
CA TYR A 68 -0.68 -25.47 1.59
C TYR A 68 -0.84 -25.12 0.11
N MET A 69 -0.61 -26.09 -0.79
CA MET A 69 -0.66 -25.89 -2.24
C MET A 69 -2.01 -25.31 -2.69
N GLY A 70 -3.12 -25.86 -2.19
CA GLY A 70 -4.47 -25.43 -2.58
C GLY A 70 -4.73 -23.94 -2.29
N SER A 71 -4.31 -23.46 -1.12
CA SER A 71 -4.46 -22.05 -0.74
C SER A 71 -3.63 -21.12 -1.64
N VAL A 72 -2.42 -21.54 -2.02
CA VAL A 72 -1.54 -20.75 -2.90
C VAL A 72 -2.08 -20.68 -4.33
N VAL A 73 -2.59 -21.80 -4.85
CA VAL A 73 -3.24 -21.87 -6.18
C VAL A 73 -4.45 -20.93 -6.24
N GLU A 74 -5.29 -20.91 -5.19
CA GLU A 74 -6.45 -20.02 -5.12
C GLU A 74 -6.03 -18.53 -5.13
N LEU A 75 -5.01 -18.17 -4.35
CA LEU A 75 -4.48 -16.80 -4.29
C LEU A 75 -3.95 -16.33 -5.64
N LEU A 76 -3.23 -17.20 -6.36
CA LEU A 76 -2.73 -16.91 -7.71
C LEU A 76 -3.88 -16.77 -8.72
N GLY A 77 -4.90 -17.62 -8.61
CA GLY A 77 -6.10 -17.56 -9.45
C GLY A 77 -6.85 -16.24 -9.32
N LYS A 78 -7.06 -15.75 -8.09
CA LYS A 78 -7.69 -14.44 -7.82
C LYS A 78 -6.95 -13.28 -8.48
N ARG A 79 -5.63 -13.41 -8.65
CA ARG A 79 -4.76 -12.38 -9.26
C ARG A 79 -4.50 -12.59 -10.75
N ARG A 80 -5.32 -13.42 -11.42
CA ARG A 80 -5.23 -13.72 -12.86
C ARG A 80 -3.90 -14.40 -13.24
N GLY A 81 -3.36 -15.21 -12.34
CA GLY A 81 -2.22 -16.09 -12.63
C GLY A 81 -2.65 -17.24 -13.53
N GLN A 82 -1.87 -17.53 -14.57
CA GLN A 82 -2.02 -18.70 -15.42
C GLN A 82 -0.97 -19.73 -15.03
N MET A 83 -1.40 -20.95 -14.71
CA MET A 83 -0.47 -22.04 -14.44
C MET A 83 0.19 -22.46 -15.75
N LEU A 84 1.52 -22.50 -15.77
CA LEU A 84 2.30 -22.98 -16.92
C LEU A 84 2.71 -24.43 -16.71
N ASP A 85 3.15 -24.76 -15.49
CA ASP A 85 3.73 -26.04 -15.16
C ASP A 85 3.59 -26.33 -13.67
N MET A 86 3.51 -27.61 -13.33
CA MET A 86 3.40 -28.12 -11.97
C MET A 86 4.25 -29.38 -11.87
N GLU A 87 5.32 -29.29 -11.10
CA GLU A 87 6.21 -30.41 -10.81
C GLU A 87 6.02 -30.79 -9.34
N ALA A 88 5.54 -31.99 -9.08
CA ALA A 88 5.55 -32.55 -7.73
C ALA A 88 6.97 -33.09 -7.48
N SER A 89 7.73 -32.44 -6.60
CA SER A 89 9.03 -32.97 -6.19
C SER A 89 8.77 -34.17 -5.28
N GLY A 90 9.30 -35.34 -5.67
CA GLY A 90 9.18 -36.58 -4.91
C GLY A 90 9.77 -36.49 -3.49
N PRO A 91 9.87 -37.63 -2.79
CA PRO A 91 9.51 -37.95 -1.39
C PRO A 91 9.47 -36.88 -0.26
N GLU A 92 9.92 -35.64 -0.49
CA GLU A 92 9.93 -34.54 0.49
C GLU A 92 8.60 -33.75 0.57
N GLY A 93 7.58 -34.12 -0.20
CA GLY A 93 6.22 -33.56 -0.08
C GLY A 93 6.12 -32.08 -0.44
N THR A 94 7.01 -31.58 -1.30
CA THR A 94 7.00 -30.20 -1.81
C THR A 94 6.67 -30.17 -3.29
N SER A 95 5.91 -29.17 -3.71
CA SER A 95 5.51 -28.98 -5.10
C SER A 95 6.05 -27.67 -5.63
N LEU A 96 6.64 -27.72 -6.82
CA LEU A 96 7.10 -26.56 -7.58
C LEU A 96 6.03 -26.15 -8.59
N LEU A 97 5.55 -24.92 -8.45
CA LEU A 97 4.52 -24.33 -9.30
C LEU A 97 5.13 -23.23 -10.15
N LYS A 98 4.95 -23.29 -11.48
CA LYS A 98 5.34 -22.21 -12.39
C LYS A 98 4.08 -21.51 -12.90
N TYR A 99 3.99 -20.21 -12.65
CA TYR A 99 2.85 -19.38 -13.03
C TYR A 99 3.29 -18.19 -13.87
N LYS A 100 2.50 -17.84 -14.88
CA LYS A 100 2.56 -16.54 -15.55
C LYS A 100 1.59 -15.58 -14.88
N VAL A 101 2.12 -14.55 -14.24
CA VAL A 101 1.33 -13.57 -13.45
C VAL A 101 1.54 -12.17 -14.00
N PRO A 102 0.49 -11.35 -14.18
CA PRO A 102 0.68 -9.94 -14.49
C PRO A 102 1.40 -9.24 -13.34
N THR A 103 2.31 -8.30 -13.62
CA THR A 103 3.09 -7.60 -12.56
C THR A 103 2.19 -6.92 -11.52
N ARG A 104 1.00 -6.44 -11.93
CA ARG A 104 0.01 -5.88 -10.99
C ARG A 104 -0.52 -6.90 -9.97
N GLY A 105 -0.63 -8.16 -10.38
CA GLY A 105 -1.03 -9.25 -9.49
C GLY A 105 0.07 -9.69 -8.54
N LEU A 106 1.33 -9.29 -8.74
CA LEU A 106 2.42 -9.64 -7.82
C LEU A 106 2.51 -8.70 -6.61
N ILE A 107 1.98 -7.48 -6.71
CA ILE A 107 1.97 -6.51 -5.61
C ILE A 107 1.15 -7.10 -4.45
N GLY A 108 1.79 -7.25 -3.29
CA GLY A 108 1.18 -7.82 -2.08
C GLY A 108 1.01 -9.36 -2.07
N LEU A 109 1.21 -10.03 -3.21
CA LEU A 109 1.06 -11.49 -3.30
C LEU A 109 2.07 -12.24 -2.43
N ARG A 110 3.30 -11.72 -2.31
CA ARG A 110 4.35 -12.36 -1.50
C ARG A 110 3.91 -12.54 -0.05
N ASN A 111 3.41 -11.48 0.59
CA ASN A 111 2.96 -11.54 1.99
C ASN A 111 1.74 -12.45 2.16
N ALA A 112 0.82 -12.45 1.21
CA ALA A 112 -0.34 -13.35 1.22
C ALA A 112 0.09 -14.84 1.15
N ILE A 113 1.05 -15.18 0.28
CA ILE A 113 1.59 -16.53 0.16
C ILE A 113 2.35 -16.96 1.41
N LEU A 114 3.19 -16.07 1.98
CA LEU A 114 3.90 -16.35 3.23
C LEU A 114 2.94 -16.58 4.39
N THR A 115 1.86 -15.79 4.47
CA THR A 115 0.82 -15.95 5.50
C THR A 115 0.06 -17.28 5.33
N ALA A 116 -0.36 -17.61 4.10
CA ALA A 116 -1.09 -18.85 3.81
C ALA A 116 -0.25 -20.12 4.06
N SER A 117 1.05 -20.06 3.76
CA SER A 117 1.99 -21.18 3.94
C SER A 117 2.70 -21.20 5.30
N ARG A 118 2.36 -20.29 6.22
CA ARG A 118 3.04 -20.12 7.52
C ARG A 118 4.56 -19.98 7.38
N GLY A 119 4.99 -19.23 6.37
CA GLY A 119 6.40 -18.94 6.08
C GLY A 119 7.19 -20.07 5.40
N ARG A 120 6.55 -21.16 4.99
CA ARG A 120 7.23 -22.31 4.35
C ARG A 120 7.37 -22.17 2.83
N ALA A 121 6.63 -21.25 2.21
CA ALA A 121 6.70 -21.05 0.76
C ALA A 121 7.95 -20.26 0.35
N ILE A 122 8.55 -20.67 -0.77
CA ILE A 122 9.60 -19.91 -1.45
C ILE A 122 9.02 -19.36 -2.75
N LEU A 123 9.13 -18.04 -2.97
CA LEU A 123 8.60 -17.34 -4.14
C LEU A 123 9.72 -16.58 -4.86
N ASN A 124 9.98 -16.97 -6.10
CA ASN A 124 10.88 -16.30 -7.02
C ASN A 124 10.12 -15.79 -8.25
N THR A 125 10.37 -14.55 -8.65
CA THR A 125 9.68 -13.92 -9.78
C THR A 125 10.68 -13.31 -10.77
N ILE A 126 10.51 -13.60 -12.05
CA ILE A 126 11.37 -13.12 -13.13
C ILE A 126 10.50 -12.46 -14.20
N PHE A 127 10.96 -11.32 -14.74
CA PHE A 127 10.30 -10.68 -15.87
C PHE A 127 10.30 -11.58 -17.10
N ASP A 128 9.14 -11.73 -17.75
CA ASP A 128 8.96 -12.58 -18.92
C ASP A 128 8.77 -11.73 -20.19
N SER A 129 7.65 -11.03 -20.29
CA SER A 129 7.26 -10.36 -21.53
C SER A 129 6.24 -9.25 -21.29
N TYR A 130 5.91 -8.51 -22.35
CA TYR A 130 4.76 -7.60 -22.40
C TYR A 130 3.60 -8.31 -23.08
N GLY A 131 2.48 -8.48 -22.37
CA GLY A 131 1.28 -9.17 -22.85
C GLY A 131 0.04 -8.27 -22.90
N PRO A 132 -1.09 -8.78 -23.40
CA PRO A 132 -2.37 -8.09 -23.37
C PRO A 132 -2.87 -7.91 -21.93
N TRP A 133 -3.86 -7.03 -21.74
CA TRP A 133 -4.47 -6.81 -20.44
C TRP A 133 -5.21 -8.06 -19.95
N ALA A 134 -4.77 -8.62 -18.82
CA ALA A 134 -5.35 -9.83 -18.22
C ALA A 134 -6.69 -9.59 -17.47
N GLY A 135 -7.34 -8.44 -17.70
CA GLY A 135 -8.58 -8.04 -17.01
C GLY A 135 -8.36 -7.36 -15.66
N ASP A 136 -9.46 -7.04 -14.99
CA ASP A 136 -9.44 -6.39 -13.68
C ASP A 136 -9.15 -7.40 -12.55
N ILE A 137 -8.37 -6.92 -11.58
CA ILE A 137 -8.01 -7.61 -10.34
C ILE A 137 -8.72 -6.80 -9.26
N SER A 138 -9.45 -7.47 -8.38
CA SER A 138 -10.28 -6.79 -7.39
C SER A 138 -9.41 -5.89 -6.50
N SER A 139 -9.92 -4.70 -6.23
CA SER A 139 -9.43 -3.87 -5.13
C SER A 139 -9.99 -4.38 -3.80
N ARG A 140 -9.59 -3.75 -2.70
CA ARG A 140 -10.24 -3.96 -1.41
C ARG A 140 -11.73 -3.62 -1.48
N ASP A 141 -12.55 -4.38 -0.76
CA ASP A 141 -14.00 -4.13 -0.60
C ASP A 141 -14.29 -3.20 0.60
N GLN A 142 -13.38 -3.17 1.57
CA GLN A 142 -13.52 -2.40 2.80
C GLN A 142 -13.08 -0.94 2.62
N GLY A 143 -13.77 -0.02 3.28
CA GLY A 143 -13.41 1.41 3.32
C GLY A 143 -12.28 1.72 4.30
N SER A 144 -11.85 2.99 4.33
CA SER A 144 -10.84 3.47 5.28
C SER A 144 -11.45 4.31 6.39
N LEU A 145 -10.90 4.16 7.60
CA LEU A 145 -11.14 5.07 8.70
C LEU A 145 -10.18 6.25 8.58
N VAL A 146 -10.69 7.48 8.51
CA VAL A 146 -9.90 8.68 8.25
C VAL A 146 -9.98 9.64 9.44
N ALA A 147 -8.84 10.17 9.87
CA ALA A 147 -8.76 11.17 10.92
C ALA A 147 -9.41 12.49 10.47
N PHE A 148 -10.45 12.91 11.18
CA PHE A 148 -11.12 14.19 10.95
C PHE A 148 -10.26 15.40 11.37
N GLU A 149 -9.50 15.24 12.45
CA GLU A 149 -8.69 16.26 13.10
C GLU A 149 -7.29 15.69 13.42
N GLY A 150 -6.29 16.56 13.52
CA GLY A 150 -4.95 16.19 13.96
C GLY A 150 -4.74 16.44 15.46
N GLY A 151 -3.90 15.62 16.08
CA GLY A 151 -3.57 15.67 17.51
C GLY A 151 -3.09 14.32 18.02
N SER A 152 -2.92 14.20 19.34
CA SER A 152 -2.57 12.93 19.97
C SER A 152 -3.82 12.05 20.14
N THR A 153 -3.74 10.77 19.80
CA THR A 153 -4.85 9.81 19.96
C THR A 153 -5.15 9.54 21.42
N THR A 154 -6.42 9.46 21.79
CA THR A 154 -6.83 9.17 23.17
C THR A 154 -7.44 7.77 23.26
N SER A 155 -7.20 7.05 24.36
CA SER A 155 -7.80 5.72 24.56
C SER A 155 -9.32 5.76 24.50
N TYR A 156 -9.94 6.85 24.98
CA TYR A 156 -11.38 7.06 24.90
C TYR A 156 -11.93 7.11 23.47
N ALA A 157 -11.23 7.80 22.57
CA ALA A 157 -11.65 7.89 21.18
C ALA A 157 -11.33 6.61 20.40
N CYS A 158 -10.24 5.93 20.74
CA CYS A 158 -9.88 4.63 20.16
C CYS A 158 -10.96 3.56 20.40
N VAL A 159 -11.59 3.51 21.58
CA VAL A 159 -12.71 2.56 21.85
C VAL A 159 -13.84 2.73 20.85
N ASN A 160 -14.31 3.97 20.66
CA ASN A 160 -15.38 4.25 19.71
C ASN A 160 -14.96 3.99 18.26
N ALA A 161 -13.68 4.14 17.95
CA ALA A 161 -13.13 3.90 16.62
C ALA A 161 -13.03 2.39 16.32
N GLN A 162 -12.70 1.57 17.32
CA GLN A 162 -12.58 0.12 17.22
C GLN A 162 -13.92 -0.57 16.91
N GLU A 163 -15.04 -0.05 17.44
CA GLU A 163 -16.39 -0.52 17.07
C GLU A 163 -16.72 -0.32 15.58
N ARG A 164 -16.00 0.60 14.91
CA ARG A 164 -16.18 0.86 13.47
C ARG A 164 -15.25 0.02 12.61
N GLY A 165 -14.18 -0.53 13.16
CA GLY A 165 -13.28 -1.43 12.47
C GLY A 165 -11.90 -1.51 13.12
N ILE A 166 -10.92 -2.00 12.36
CA ILE A 166 -9.60 -2.36 12.90
C ILE A 166 -8.67 -1.15 12.81
N LEU A 167 -8.02 -0.80 13.91
CA LEU A 167 -7.13 0.37 13.99
C LEU A 167 -5.68 0.03 13.65
N PHE A 168 -4.96 1.02 13.11
CA PHE A 168 -3.50 0.97 12.89
C PHE A 168 -2.72 1.74 13.96
N VAL A 169 -3.41 2.61 14.70
CA VAL A 169 -2.79 3.56 15.64
C VAL A 169 -2.94 3.10 17.07
N LYS A 170 -1.91 3.35 17.88
CA LYS A 170 -1.96 3.15 19.34
C LYS A 170 -2.44 4.44 20.03
N PRO A 171 -3.04 4.36 21.24
CA PRO A 171 -3.29 5.55 22.05
C PRO A 171 -1.99 6.29 22.37
N GLY A 172 -2.04 7.63 22.36
CA GLY A 172 -0.89 8.50 22.58
C GLY A 172 -0.05 8.79 21.33
N GLN A 173 -0.41 8.22 20.17
CA GLN A 173 0.27 8.47 18.90
C GLN A 173 -0.21 9.78 18.27
N ASP A 174 0.72 10.57 17.76
CA ASP A 174 0.38 11.79 17.03
C ASP A 174 -0.12 11.47 15.61
N ILE A 175 -1.27 12.04 15.29
CA ILE A 175 -1.93 11.91 13.99
C ILE A 175 -2.22 13.28 13.38
N TYR A 176 -2.33 13.34 12.06
CA TYR A 176 -2.75 14.55 11.35
C TYR A 176 -4.08 14.34 10.61
N LYS A 177 -4.73 15.46 10.27
CA LYS A 177 -6.00 15.46 9.55
C LYS A 177 -5.84 14.78 8.18
N GLY A 178 -6.75 13.85 7.87
CA GLY A 178 -6.74 13.09 6.62
C GLY A 178 -5.84 11.85 6.64
N GLN A 179 -5.13 11.58 7.74
CA GLN A 179 -4.42 10.33 7.93
C GLN A 179 -5.41 9.16 8.03
N ILE A 180 -5.08 8.04 7.40
CA ILE A 180 -5.84 6.78 7.54
C ILE A 180 -5.40 6.13 8.85
N VAL A 181 -6.38 5.90 9.73
CA VAL A 181 -6.18 5.40 11.10
C VAL A 181 -6.62 3.95 11.28
N GLY A 182 -7.26 3.37 10.27
CA GLY A 182 -7.74 1.99 10.33
C GLY A 182 -8.55 1.57 9.11
N ILE A 183 -9.05 0.34 9.16
CA ILE A 183 -9.91 -0.28 8.16
C ILE A 183 -11.36 -0.20 8.63
N HIS A 184 -12.25 0.27 7.77
CA HIS A 184 -13.68 0.32 8.06
C HIS A 184 -14.32 -1.04 7.77
N GLN A 185 -15.21 -1.50 8.66
CA GLN A 185 -15.92 -2.78 8.48
C GLN A 185 -16.89 -2.79 7.28
N ARG A 186 -17.27 -1.62 6.76
CA ARG A 186 -18.18 -1.45 5.61
C ARG A 186 -17.46 -0.82 4.42
N PRO A 187 -17.99 -0.99 3.19
CA PRO A 187 -17.53 -0.20 2.05
C PRO A 187 -17.81 1.29 2.29
N GLY A 188 -16.90 2.14 1.81
CA GLY A 188 -16.97 3.59 1.96
C GLY A 188 -16.17 4.12 3.15
N ASP A 189 -15.54 5.28 2.95
CA ASP A 189 -14.64 5.87 3.95
C ASP A 189 -15.44 6.59 5.05
N LEU A 190 -14.98 6.45 6.29
CA LEU A 190 -15.60 7.08 7.45
C LEU A 190 -14.61 8.04 8.11
N ALA A 191 -14.95 9.32 8.15
CA ALA A 191 -14.21 10.31 8.91
C ALA A 191 -14.60 10.24 10.39
N LEU A 192 -13.62 10.10 11.28
CA LEU A 192 -13.84 10.05 12.72
C LEU A 192 -12.78 10.84 13.50
N ASN A 193 -13.14 11.31 14.69
CA ASN A 193 -12.22 12.05 15.54
C ASN A 193 -11.58 11.11 16.59
N VAL A 194 -10.32 10.75 16.38
CA VAL A 194 -9.51 9.89 17.27
C VAL A 194 -8.80 10.69 18.38
N CYS A 195 -8.87 12.02 18.36
CA CYS A 195 -8.24 12.90 19.34
C CYS A 195 -9.21 13.37 20.44
N LYS A 196 -10.47 12.93 20.39
CA LYS A 196 -11.52 13.40 21.29
C LYS A 196 -11.20 13.06 22.75
N LYS A 197 -11.09 14.08 23.60
CA LYS A 197 -10.96 13.89 25.05
C LYS A 197 -12.32 13.60 25.70
N LYS A 198 -12.31 12.84 26.79
CA LYS A 198 -13.50 12.59 27.61
C LYS A 198 -13.97 13.93 28.21
N ALA A 199 -15.25 14.26 28.07
CA ALA A 199 -15.80 15.47 28.68
C ALA A 199 -15.80 15.34 30.21
N ALA A 200 -15.32 16.38 30.92
CA ALA A 200 -15.14 16.37 32.38
C ALA A 200 -16.45 16.09 33.15
N THR A 201 -17.60 16.52 32.62
CA THR A 201 -18.92 16.29 33.22
C THR A 201 -19.28 14.80 33.33
N ASN A 202 -18.70 13.94 32.49
CA ASN A 202 -19.02 12.51 32.40
C ASN A 202 -18.11 11.62 33.28
N VAL A 203 -17.30 12.23 34.16
CA VAL A 203 -16.35 11.52 35.03
C VAL A 203 -17.03 11.05 36.33
N ARG A 204 -18.12 11.68 36.75
CA ARG A 204 -18.78 11.39 38.04
C ARG A 204 -19.76 10.21 38.01
N SER A 205 -20.29 9.88 36.82
CA SER A 205 -21.36 8.87 36.67
C SER A 205 -20.86 7.50 36.23
N ASN A 206 -19.60 7.38 35.79
CA ASN A 206 -19.05 6.13 35.28
C ASN A 206 -17.80 5.78 36.08
N LYS A 207 -17.98 4.95 37.11
CA LYS A 207 -16.88 4.33 37.87
C LYS A 207 -15.92 3.67 36.88
N GLU A 208 -14.61 3.84 37.12
CA GLU A 208 -13.45 3.35 36.38
C GLU A 208 -13.75 2.13 35.48
N THR A 209 -14.21 2.40 34.26
CA THR A 209 -14.39 1.36 33.25
C THR A 209 -13.02 1.14 32.63
N THR A 210 -12.42 -0.02 32.88
CA THR A 210 -11.18 -0.43 32.23
C THR A 210 -11.41 -0.44 30.72
N VAL A 211 -10.70 0.44 30.02
CA VAL A 211 -10.76 0.54 28.56
C VAL A 211 -9.95 -0.61 27.97
N VAL A 212 -10.65 -1.62 27.44
CA VAL A 212 -10.04 -2.71 26.67
C VAL A 212 -9.89 -2.24 25.24
N LEU A 213 -8.67 -2.32 24.70
CA LEU A 213 -8.34 -1.98 23.32
C LEU A 213 -7.70 -3.19 22.65
N ASP A 214 -8.10 -3.44 21.41
CA ASP A 214 -7.47 -4.47 20.59
C ASP A 214 -6.09 -4.00 20.14
N GLU A 215 -5.20 -4.95 19.92
CA GLU A 215 -3.88 -4.65 19.38
C GLU A 215 -4.03 -4.10 17.95
N PRO A 216 -3.44 -2.93 17.64
CA PRO A 216 -3.56 -2.37 16.30
C PRO A 216 -2.80 -3.19 15.27
N LEU A 217 -3.35 -3.26 14.07
CA LEU A 217 -2.74 -3.97 12.96
C LEU A 217 -1.50 -3.20 12.48
N SER A 218 -0.36 -3.88 12.47
CA SER A 218 0.88 -3.34 11.90
C SER A 218 0.97 -3.75 10.42
N TYR A 219 1.19 -2.78 9.54
CA TYR A 219 1.38 -3.03 8.12
C TYR A 219 2.84 -2.88 7.71
N SER A 220 3.29 -3.78 6.84
CA SER A 220 4.53 -3.60 6.09
C SER A 220 4.34 -2.56 4.98
N LEU A 221 5.44 -2.10 4.37
CA LEU A 221 5.38 -1.19 3.23
C LEU A 221 4.61 -1.79 2.05
N ASP A 222 4.83 -3.08 1.77
CA ASP A 222 4.16 -3.79 0.68
C ASP A 222 2.65 -3.90 0.92
N ASP A 223 2.24 -4.17 2.16
CA ASP A 223 0.81 -4.22 2.52
C ASP A 223 0.18 -2.83 2.41
N CYS A 224 0.89 -1.77 2.82
CA CYS A 224 0.44 -0.39 2.63
C CYS A 224 0.22 -0.07 1.14
N ILE A 225 1.17 -0.45 0.27
CA ILE A 225 1.08 -0.21 -1.18
C ILE A 225 -0.07 -1.02 -1.81
N GLU A 226 -0.32 -2.23 -1.33
CA GLU A 226 -1.45 -3.03 -1.76
C GLU A 226 -2.78 -2.40 -1.32
N TYR A 227 -2.84 -1.93 -0.08
CA TYR A 227 -4.04 -1.37 0.56
C TYR A 227 -4.52 -0.06 -0.07
N ILE A 228 -3.59 0.86 -0.37
CA ILE A 228 -3.96 2.19 -0.84
C ILE A 228 -4.71 2.17 -2.18
N GLN A 229 -5.67 3.08 -2.31
CA GLN A 229 -6.40 3.36 -3.54
C GLN A 229 -5.75 4.51 -4.34
N GLU A 230 -6.34 4.86 -5.48
CA GLU A 230 -5.80 5.89 -6.37
C GLU A 230 -5.81 7.31 -5.77
N ASP A 231 -6.73 7.57 -4.82
CA ASP A 231 -6.87 8.83 -4.11
C ASP A 231 -6.11 8.85 -2.76
N GLU A 232 -5.31 7.82 -2.51
CA GLU A 232 -4.54 7.62 -1.28
C GLU A 232 -3.03 7.64 -1.56
N LEU A 233 -2.27 7.95 -0.52
CA LEU A 233 -0.82 8.04 -0.54
C LEU A 233 -0.24 7.27 0.64
N VAL A 234 0.91 6.64 0.43
CA VAL A 234 1.77 6.16 1.51
C VAL A 234 2.88 7.18 1.72
N GLU A 235 3.01 7.64 2.96
CA GLU A 235 4.11 8.49 3.42
C GLU A 235 5.16 7.59 4.08
N VAL A 236 6.36 7.59 3.51
CA VAL A 236 7.48 6.81 4.03
C VAL A 236 8.50 7.76 4.63
N THR A 237 8.80 7.51 5.90
CA THR A 237 9.92 8.11 6.64
C THR A 237 10.80 6.99 7.18
N PRO A 238 12.08 7.25 7.49
CA PRO A 238 12.96 6.21 8.04
C PRO A 238 12.42 5.53 9.31
N GLU A 239 11.63 6.26 10.11
CA GLU A 239 11.09 5.79 11.39
C GLU A 239 9.64 5.28 11.29
N SER A 240 8.89 5.70 10.26
CA SER A 240 7.45 5.42 10.20
C SER A 240 6.91 5.36 8.78
N ILE A 241 5.94 4.46 8.59
CA ILE A 241 5.12 4.35 7.38
C ILE A 241 3.71 4.75 7.76
N ARG A 242 3.13 5.71 7.05
CA ARG A 242 1.77 6.20 7.29
C ARG A 242 0.99 6.22 5.98
N MET A 243 -0.33 6.19 6.08
CA MET A 243 -1.23 6.28 4.94
C MET A 243 -2.12 7.50 5.09
N SER A 244 -2.42 8.18 3.98
CA SER A 244 -3.25 9.40 3.98
C SER A 244 -4.10 9.51 2.72
N LYS A 245 -5.25 10.19 2.85
CA LYS A 245 -6.05 10.62 1.70
C LYS A 245 -5.44 11.87 1.08
N ASN A 246 -5.32 11.88 -0.24
CA ASN A 246 -4.84 13.06 -0.95
C ASN A 246 -6.00 14.01 -1.31
N PRO A 247 -6.11 15.19 -0.68
CA PRO A 247 -7.18 16.13 -0.99
C PRO A 247 -7.09 16.75 -2.39
N LYS A 248 -5.93 16.67 -3.05
CA LYS A 248 -5.75 17.22 -4.41
C LYS A 248 -6.20 16.25 -5.50
N ILE A 249 -6.09 14.94 -5.26
CA ILE A 249 -6.54 13.92 -6.21
C ILE A 249 -8.06 13.77 -6.15
N SER A 250 -8.64 13.83 -4.94
CA SER A 250 -10.10 13.72 -4.77
C SER A 250 -10.88 14.83 -5.49
N LYS A 251 -10.38 16.08 -5.46
CA LYS A 251 -11.01 17.21 -6.18
C LYS A 251 -11.06 17.04 -7.70
N LYS A 252 -10.14 16.28 -8.29
CA LYS A 252 -10.03 16.11 -9.74
C LYS A 252 -11.04 15.12 -10.33
N LYS A 253 -11.70 14.30 -9.48
CA LYS A 253 -12.79 13.41 -9.90
C LYS A 253 -14.16 14.10 -9.93
N ASN A 254 -14.30 15.25 -9.26
CA ASN A 254 -15.57 15.97 -9.13
C ASN A 254 -15.67 17.22 -10.04
N ASN A 255 -14.65 17.49 -10.86
CA ASN A 255 -14.60 18.55 -11.88
C ASN A 255 -14.49 17.89 -13.26
#